data_AF-A0A892ZEI5-F1
#
_entry.id   AF-A0A892ZEI5-F1
#
_cell.length_a   1.000
_cell.length_b   1.000
_cell.length_c   1.000
_cell.angle_alpha   90.00
_cell.angle_beta   90.00
_cell.angle_gamma   90.00
#
_symmetry.space_group_name_H-M   'P 1'
#
loop_
_entity.id
_entity.type
_entity.pdbx_description
1 polymer ?
#
loop_
_entity_poly.entity_id
_entity_poly.type
_entity_poly.pdbx_seq_one_letter_code
_entity_poly.pdbx_strand_id
1 'polypeptide(L)'
;MIGKKFFDELSAKLGDTIDNSPVKDVEKNVKAMLGSAFNRMDLVTREEFDIQQQVLLKTREKLAELEARLAELEGGSGLQQVETQTQQSEQG
;
A
#
# COMPACT_ATOMS: atom_id res chain seq x y z
N MET A 1 3.84 13.58 9.19
CA MET A 1 4.91 14.54 9.57
C MET A 1 6.33 14.07 9.24
N ILE A 2 6.55 12.90 8.63
CA ILE A 2 7.91 12.41 8.29
C ILE A 2 8.57 13.24 7.17
N GLY A 3 7.82 13.61 6.12
CA GLY A 3 8.36 14.42 5.03
C GLY A 3 8.81 15.83 5.46
N LYS A 4 8.11 16.46 6.42
CA LYS A 4 8.44 17.84 6.86
C LYS A 4 9.78 17.90 7.59
N LYS A 5 10.01 17.01 8.57
CA LYS A 5 11.27 16.96 9.33
C LYS A 5 12.49 16.63 8.45
N PHE A 6 12.30 15.77 7.45
CA PHE A 6 13.34 15.43 6.49
C PHE A 6 13.68 16.59 5.55
N PHE A 7 12.66 17.30 5.05
CA PHE A 7 12.87 18.50 4.24
C PHE A 7 13.61 19.58 5.02
N ASP A 8 13.23 19.79 6.29
CA ASP A 8 13.88 20.77 7.16
C ASP A 8 15.37 20.42 7.38
N GLU A 9 15.72 19.16 7.63
CA GLU A 9 17.12 18.69 7.77
C GLU A 9 17.92 18.76 6.46
N LEU A 10 17.30 18.44 5.33
CA LEU A 10 17.92 18.51 4.00
C LEU A 10 18.23 19.96 3.65
N SER A 11 17.28 20.87 3.86
CA SER A 11 17.45 22.31 3.64
C SER A 11 18.54 22.91 4.53
N ALA A 12 18.59 22.51 5.80
CA ALA A 12 19.65 22.96 6.71
C ALA A 12 21.05 22.51 6.26
N LYS A 13 21.23 21.23 5.95
CA LYS A 13 22.53 20.71 5.47
C LYS A 13 22.93 21.26 4.09
N LEU A 14 21.94 21.54 3.23
CA LEU A 14 22.18 22.15 1.93
C LEU A 14 22.69 23.58 2.06
N GLY A 15 22.10 24.37 2.97
CA GLY A 15 22.58 25.72 3.29
C GLY A 15 24.02 25.72 3.79
N ASP A 16 24.33 24.87 4.78
CA ASP A 16 25.69 24.74 5.33
C ASP A 16 26.74 24.36 4.27
N THR A 17 26.35 23.50 3.31
CA THR A 17 27.26 23.04 2.25
C THR A 17 27.54 24.15 1.22
N ILE A 18 26.54 24.99 0.92
CA ILE A 18 26.67 26.13 0.00
C ILE A 18 27.54 27.22 0.61
N ASP A 19 27.37 27.52 1.91
CA ASP A 19 28.11 28.59 2.58
C ASP A 19 29.59 28.25 2.80
N ASN A 20 29.94 26.96 2.88
CA ASN A 20 31.29 26.51 3.23
C ASN A 20 32.06 25.81 2.09
N SER A 21 31.53 25.72 0.87
CA SER A 21 32.21 25.03 -0.26
C SER A 21 32.46 25.94 -1.48
N PRO A 22 33.56 25.74 -2.22
CA PRO A 22 33.76 26.36 -3.53
C PRO A 22 32.60 26.02 -4.48
N VAL A 23 32.17 26.99 -5.30
CA VAL A 23 31.01 26.86 -6.20
C VAL A 23 31.07 25.61 -7.09
N LYS A 24 32.26 25.15 -7.49
CA LYS A 24 32.46 23.92 -8.27
C LYS A 24 32.17 22.62 -7.49
N ASP A 25 32.36 22.61 -6.18
CA ASP A 25 32.18 21.43 -5.33
C ASP A 25 30.76 21.36 -4.74
N VAL A 26 30.06 22.50 -4.68
CA VAL A 26 28.66 22.58 -4.28
C VAL A 26 27.81 21.63 -5.12
N GLU A 27 27.86 21.73 -6.45
CA GLU A 27 27.01 20.90 -7.33
C GLU A 27 27.20 19.39 -7.05
N LYS A 28 28.45 18.96 -6.89
CA LYS A 28 28.80 17.56 -6.62
C LYS A 28 28.28 17.10 -5.25
N ASN A 29 28.48 17.90 -4.21
CA ASN A 29 28.06 17.59 -2.85
C ASN A 29 26.54 17.57 -2.71
N VAL A 30 25.84 18.52 -3.36
CA VAL A 30 24.38 18.58 -3.40
C VAL A 30 23.81 17.34 -4.10
N LYS A 31 24.38 16.94 -5.25
CA LYS A 31 23.95 15.74 -5.97
C LYS A 31 24.13 14.47 -5.13
N ALA A 32 25.26 14.34 -4.43
CA ALA A 32 25.52 13.21 -3.53
C ALA A 32 24.56 13.17 -2.32
N MET A 33 24.27 14.34 -1.74
CA MET A 33 23.28 14.48 -0.67
C MET A 33 21.88 14.09 -1.12
N LEU A 34 21.42 14.58 -2.28
CA LEU A 34 20.11 14.24 -2.84
C LEU A 34 20.00 12.75 -3.16
N GLY A 35 21.05 12.14 -3.74
CA GLY A 35 21.08 10.69 -3.96
C GLY A 35 20.99 9.89 -2.66
N SER A 36 21.71 10.32 -1.61
CA SER A 36 21.66 9.68 -0.29
C SER A 36 20.30 9.88 0.41
N ALA A 37 19.68 11.03 0.20
CA ALA A 37 18.34 11.37 0.67
C ALA A 37 17.28 10.50 0.00
N PHE A 38 17.33 10.33 -1.32
CA PHE A 38 16.41 9.45 -2.06
C PHE A 38 16.60 7.98 -1.68
N ASN A 39 17.83 7.50 -1.48
CA ASN A 39 18.07 6.13 -1.01
C ASN A 39 17.57 5.84 0.41
N ARG A 40 17.42 6.87 1.25
CA ARG A 40 16.88 6.75 2.61
C ARG A 40 15.36 6.81 2.67
N MET A 41 14.73 7.29 1.61
CA MET A 41 13.29 7.16 1.45
C MET A 41 13.07 5.79 0.83
N ASP A 42 12.22 4.96 1.42
CA ASP A 42 11.83 3.66 0.85
C ASP A 42 10.99 3.87 -0.43
N LEU A 43 11.64 4.44 -1.45
CA LEU A 43 11.02 4.84 -2.70
C LEU A 43 10.85 3.60 -3.56
N VAL A 44 9.62 3.41 -4.03
CA VAL A 44 9.33 2.50 -5.14
C VAL A 44 9.33 3.30 -6.43
N THR A 45 9.74 2.65 -7.51
CA THR A 45 9.60 3.23 -8.85
C THR A 45 8.13 3.44 -9.18
N ARG A 46 7.86 4.37 -10.11
CA ARG A 46 6.49 4.61 -10.57
C ARG A 46 5.88 3.34 -11.19
N GLU A 47 6.68 2.57 -11.90
CA GLU A 47 6.27 1.30 -12.52
C GLU A 47 5.86 0.26 -11.46
N GLU A 48 6.68 0.07 -10.41
CA GLU A 48 6.34 -0.82 -9.30
C GLU A 48 5.04 -0.40 -8.60
N PHE A 49 4.85 0.90 -8.39
CA PHE A 49 3.61 1.43 -7.82
C PHE A 49 2.39 1.10 -8.70
N ASP A 50 2.51 1.30 -10.01
CA ASP A 50 1.43 1.01 -10.96
C ASP A 50 1.13 -0.51 -11.02
N ILE A 51 2.15 -1.36 -10.94
CA ILE A 51 2.00 -2.82 -10.82
C ILE A 51 1.23 -3.18 -9.54
N GLN A 52 1.60 -2.62 -8.38
CA GLN A 52 0.90 -2.90 -7.12
C GLN A 52 -0.57 -2.47 -7.15
N GLN A 53 -0.88 -1.34 -7.80
CA GLN A 53 -2.26 -0.92 -8.02
C GLN A 53 -3.06 -1.95 -8.83
N GLN A 54 -2.47 -2.50 -9.91
CA GLN A 54 -3.12 -3.54 -10.72
C GLN A 54 -3.35 -4.82 -9.93
N VAL A 55 -2.37 -5.25 -9.14
CA VAL A 55 -2.51 -6.40 -8.25
C VAL A 55 -3.65 -6.19 -7.25
N LEU A 56 -3.75 -5.02 -6.64
CA LEU A 56 -4.85 -4.68 -5.73
C LEU A 56 -6.22 -4.71 -6.42
N LEU A 57 -6.33 -4.16 -7.63
CA LEU A 57 -7.58 -4.22 -8.42
C LEU A 57 -8.02 -5.66 -8.65
N LYS A 58 -7.12 -6.49 -9.20
CA LYS A 58 -7.39 -7.91 -9.44
C LYS A 58 -7.74 -8.69 -8.17
N THR A 59 -7.14 -8.30 -7.05
CA THR A 59 -7.43 -8.94 -5.75
C THR A 59 -8.83 -8.60 -5.26
N ARG A 60 -9.28 -7.36 -5.44
CA ARG A 60 -10.67 -6.95 -5.12
C ARG A 60 -11.69 -7.67 -5.99
N GLU A 61 -11.42 -7.82 -7.28
CA GLU A 61 -12.29 -8.57 -8.20
C GLU A 61 -12.43 -10.03 -7.75
N LYS A 62 -11.31 -10.70 -7.47
CA LYS A 62 -11.31 -12.07 -6.95
C LYS A 62 -11.99 -12.19 -5.59
N LEU A 63 -11.80 -11.21 -4.71
CA LEU A 63 -12.45 -11.19 -3.40
C LEU A 63 -13.98 -11.15 -3.57
N ALA A 64 -14.49 -10.24 -4.42
CA ALA A 64 -15.91 -10.14 -4.70
C ALA A 64 -16.50 -11.43 -5.33
N GLU A 65 -15.76 -12.07 -6.23
CA GLU A 65 -16.15 -13.37 -6.80
C GLU A 65 -16.23 -14.47 -5.72
N LEU A 66 -15.26 -14.53 -4.81
CA LEU A 66 -15.25 -15.50 -3.72
C LEU A 66 -16.36 -15.22 -2.70
N GLU A 67 -16.62 -13.96 -2.37
CA GLU A 67 -17.73 -13.54 -1.51
C GLU A 67 -19.08 -13.95 -2.11
N ALA A 68 -19.27 -13.77 -3.42
CA ALA A 68 -20.48 -14.21 -4.11
C ALA A 68 -20.66 -15.74 -4.05
N ARG A 69 -19.59 -16.50 -4.33
CA ARG A 69 -19.61 -17.97 -4.23
C ARG A 69 -19.89 -18.44 -2.80
N LEU A 70 -19.32 -17.75 -1.80
CA LEU A 70 -19.56 -18.07 -0.40
C LEU A 70 -21.03 -17.83 -0.05
N ALA A 71 -21.61 -16.71 -0.48
CA ALA A 71 -23.03 -16.42 -0.28
C ALA A 71 -23.95 -17.47 -0.93
N GLU A 72 -23.62 -17.97 -2.13
CA GLU A 72 -24.35 -19.07 -2.77
C GLU A 72 -24.27 -20.37 -1.95
N LEU A 73 -23.09 -20.69 -1.41
CA LEU A 73 -22.86 -21.89 -0.60
C LEU A 73 -23.53 -21.80 0.78
N GLU A 74 -23.46 -20.64 1.43
CA GLU A 74 -24.05 -20.39 2.74
C GLU A 74 -25.57 -20.21 2.67
N GLY A 75 -26.09 -19.70 1.55
CA GLY A 75 -27.50 -19.37 1.32
C GLY A 75 -28.28 -20.31 0.41
N GLY A 76 -27.74 -21.49 0.05
CA GLY A 76 -28.43 -22.46 -0.82
C GLY A 76 -28.70 -23.85 -0.22
N SER A 77 -28.10 -24.21 0.92
CA SER A 77 -28.23 -25.59 1.43
C SER A 77 -28.21 -25.75 2.96
N GLY A 78 -27.74 -24.75 3.72
CA GLY A 78 -27.67 -24.83 5.17
C GLY A 78 -28.99 -24.53 5.89
N LEU A 79 -29.76 -23.55 5.41
CA LEU A 79 -30.97 -23.07 6.11
C LEU A 79 -32.24 -23.86 5.77
N GLN A 80 -32.36 -24.39 4.55
CA GLN A 80 -33.52 -25.20 4.14
C GLN A 80 -33.56 -26.57 4.86
N GLN A 81 -32.40 -27.13 5.20
CA GLN A 81 -32.32 -28.42 5.89
C GLN A 81 -32.73 -28.33 7.37
N VAL A 82 -32.52 -27.17 8.01
CA VAL A 82 -32.91 -26.96 9.41
C VAL A 82 -34.43 -26.84 9.51
N GLU A 83 -35.06 -26.01 8.67
CA GLU A 83 -36.53 -25.84 8.69
C GLU A 83 -37.30 -27.12 8.32
N THR A 84 -36.77 -27.95 7.41
CA THR A 84 -37.42 -29.19 6.99
C THR A 84 -37.33 -30.29 8.06
N GLN A 85 -36.25 -30.30 8.87
CA GLN A 85 -36.10 -31.26 9.97
C GLN A 85 -36.90 -30.86 11.21
N THR A 86 -37.01 -29.56 11.52
CA THR A 86 -37.80 -29.09 12.68
C THR A 86 -39.29 -29.36 12.52
N GLN A 87 -39.85 -29.19 11.31
CA GLN A 87 -41.28 -29.44 11.05
C GLN A 87 -41.65 -30.94 11.05
N GLN A 88 -40.71 -31.83 10.76
CA GLN A 88 -40.94 -33.29 10.80
C GLN A 88 -40.84 -33.85 12.22
N SER A 89 -40.04 -33.26 13.10
CA SER A 89 -39.94 -33.65 14.52
C SER A 89 -41.11 -33.15 15.38
N GLU A 90 -41.88 -32.18 14.90
CA GLU A 90 -43.06 -31.65 15.62
C GLU A 90 -44.38 -32.36 15.23
N GLN A 91 -44.36 -33.23 14.21
CA GLN A 91 -45.54 -33.97 13.72
C GLN A 91 -45.50 -35.49 13.96
N GLY A 92 -44.48 -36.01 14.67
CA GLY A 92 -44.37 -37.41 15.07
C GLY A 92 -44.17 -37.56 16.57
#